data_AF-A0A5K1EUC6-F1
#
_entry.id   AF-A0A5K1EUC6-F1
#
_cell.length_a   1.000
_cell.length_b   1.000
_cell.length_c   1.000
_cell.angle_alpha   90.00
_cell.angle_beta   90.00
_cell.angle_gamma   90.00
#
_symmetry.space_group_name_H-M   'P 1'
#
loop_
_entity.id
_entity.type
_entity.pdbx_description
1 polymer ?
#
loop_
_entity_poly.entity_id
_entity_poly.type
_entity_poly.pdbx_seq_one_letter_code
_entity_poly.pdbx_strand_id
1 'polypeptide(L)' 'DLIHLCNNRMVVFDNKTKDEKKKAYQVKKLLSLVDGVVVENGGQPYTDEMFHRLK' A
#
# COMPACT_ATOMS: atom_id res chain seq x y z
N ASP A 1 -16.93 0.51 -9.23
CA ASP A 1 -15.88 1.55 -9.20
C ASP A 1 -14.54 1.00 -8.75
N LEU A 2 -13.44 1.54 -9.27
CA LEU A 2 -12.07 1.10 -9.01
C LEU A 2 -11.75 1.02 -7.49
N ILE A 3 -12.23 1.99 -6.72
CA ILE A 3 -11.97 2.07 -5.27
C ILE A 3 -12.58 0.86 -4.53
N HIS A 4 -13.76 0.40 -4.94
CA HIS A 4 -14.41 -0.76 -4.35
C HIS A 4 -13.66 -2.06 -4.66
N LEU A 5 -13.08 -2.20 -5.86
CA LEU A 5 -12.23 -3.35 -6.22
C LEU A 5 -10.94 -3.39 -5.37
N CYS A 6 -10.50 -2.25 -4.85
CA CYS A 6 -9.35 -2.16 -3.95
C CYS A 6 -9.73 -2.26 -2.47
N ASN A 7 -10.94 -2.71 -2.12
CA ASN A 7 -11.45 -2.77 -0.74
C ASN A 7 -11.36 -1.42 -0.01
N ASN A 8 -11.57 -0.32 -0.74
CA ASN A 8 -11.46 1.05 -0.23
C ASN A 8 -10.08 1.40 0.38
N ARG A 9 -9.02 0.64 0.07
CA ARG A 9 -7.65 0.96 0.49
C ARG A 9 -7.16 2.19 -0.27
N MET A 10 -7.22 3.35 0.37
CA MET A 10 -6.86 4.64 -0.22
C MET A 10 -6.09 5.53 0.78
N VAL A 11 -5.10 6.25 0.26
CA VAL A 11 -4.42 7.33 0.97
C VAL A 11 -4.12 8.49 0.02
N VAL A 12 -4.23 9.72 0.51
CA VAL A 12 -3.95 10.95 -0.24
C VAL A 12 -2.63 11.55 0.24
N PHE A 13 -1.80 11.99 -0.71
CA PHE A 13 -0.52 12.61 -0.43
C PHE A 13 -0.51 14.07 -0.90
N ASP A 14 -0.11 14.98 0.00
CA ASP A 14 0.40 16.28 -0.37
C ASP A 14 1.91 16.17 -0.57
N ASN A 15 2.35 16.01 -1.82
CA ASN A 15 3.77 15.85 -2.15
C ASN A 15 4.57 17.16 -2.08
N LYS A 16 3.91 18.30 -1.87
CA LYS A 16 4.57 19.62 -1.82
C LYS A 16 4.74 20.15 -0.40
N THR A 17 4.13 19.50 0.59
CA THR A 17 4.24 19.93 1.99
C THR A 17 5.69 19.96 2.46
N LYS A 18 6.03 21.02 3.20
CA LYS A 18 7.32 21.16 3.91
C LYS A 18 7.18 20.81 5.39
N ASP A 19 5.98 20.49 5.86
CA ASP A 19 5.74 20.08 7.24
C ASP A 19 6.15 18.61 7.43
N GLU A 20 7.22 18.40 8.19
CA GLU A 20 7.75 17.06 8.47
C GLU A 20 6.75 16.17 9.23
N LYS A 21 5.89 16.74 10.09
CA LYS A 21 4.86 15.96 10.78
C LYS A 21 3.81 15.48 9.78
N LYS A 22 3.42 16.34 8.83
CA LYS A 22 2.47 15.98 7.77
C LYS A 22 3.04 14.89 6.86
N LYS A 23 4.33 15.00 6.48
CA LYS A 23 5.03 13.94 5.73
C LYS A 23 5.02 12.61 6.49
N ALA A 24 5.46 12.62 7.75
CA ALA A 24 5.50 11.42 8.58
C ALA A 24 4.12 10.77 8.74
N TYR A 25 3.07 11.58 8.95
CA TYR A 25 1.71 11.11 9.05
C TYR A 25 1.21 10.44 7.76
N GLN A 26 1.47 11.06 6.59
CA GLN A 26 1.09 10.50 5.28
C GLN A 26 1.78 9.15 5.02
N VAL A 27 3.09 9.06 5.28
CA VAL A 27 3.86 7.81 5.14
C VAL A 27 3.32 6.74 6.09
N LYS A 28 3.07 7.09 7.36
CA LYS A 28 2.50 6.15 8.33
C LYS A 28 1.15 5.60 7.89
N LYS A 29 0.29 6.44 7.31
CA LYS A 29 -1.02 6.01 6.79
C LYS A 29 -0.88 5.04 5.62
N LEU A 30 0.07 5.28 4.71
CA LEU A 30 0.38 4.33 3.63
C LEU A 30 0.87 2.99 4.18
N LEU A 31 1.84 3.00 5.09
CA LEU A 31 2.40 1.78 5.67
C LEU A 31 1.34 0.96 6.40
N SER A 32 0.44 1.60 7.15
CA SER A 32 -0.68 0.91 7.80
C SER A 32 -1.61 0.20 6.81
N LEU A 33 -1.79 0.73 5.59
CA LEU A 33 -2.56 0.03 4.55
C LEU A 33 -1.77 -1.15 3.98
N VAL A 34 -0.47 -0.99 3.78
CA VAL A 34 0.41 -2.08 3.31
C VAL A 34 0.45 -3.23 4.33
N ASP A 35 0.61 -2.93 5.61
CA ASP A 35 0.59 -3.93 6.68
C ASP A 35 -0.72 -4.73 6.68
N GLY A 36 -1.86 -4.05 6.46
CA GLY A 36 -3.16 -4.72 6.29
C GLY A 36 -3.16 -5.71 5.12
N VAL A 37 -2.62 -5.33 3.97
CA VAL A 37 -2.50 -6.22 2.80
C VAL A 37 -1.59 -7.41 3.08
N VAL A 38 -0.47 -7.20 3.78
CA VAL A 38 0.45 -8.27 4.15
C VAL A 38 -0.28 -9.29 5.03
N VAL A 39 -1.05 -8.83 6.03
CA VAL A 39 -1.85 -9.70 6.90
C VAL A 39 -2.93 -10.44 6.10
N GLU A 40 -3.69 -9.74 5.26
CA GLU A 40 -4.74 -10.33 4.41
C GLU A 40 -4.19 -11.40 3.46
N ASN A 41 -2.97 -11.23 2.96
CA ASN A 41 -2.31 -12.19 2.07
C ASN A 41 -1.54 -13.29 2.82
N GLY A 42 -1.63 -13.38 4.14
CA GLY A 42 -0.89 -14.38 4.92
C GLY A 42 0.64 -14.23 4.81
N GLY A 43 1.11 -12.99 4.65
CA GLY A 43 2.52 -12.66 4.47
C GLY A 43 3.07 -12.92 3.08
N GLN A 44 2.27 -13.44 2.14
CA GLN A 44 2.75 -13.76 0.80
C GLN A 44 2.69 -12.54 -0.12
N PRO A 45 3.77 -12.24 -0.86
CA PRO A 45 3.73 -11.22 -1.90
C PRO A 45 2.86 -11.69 -3.06
N TYR A 46 2.48 -10.75 -3.93
CA TYR A 46 1.86 -11.09 -5.21
C TYR A 46 2.79 -12.00 -6.02
N THR A 47 2.21 -13.02 -6.65
CA THR A 47 2.92 -13.98 -7.49
C THR A 47 2.04 -14.37 -8.68
N ASP A 48 2.68 -14.71 -9.79
CA ASP A 48 2.04 -15.25 -10.99
C ASP A 48 3.03 -16.13 -11.76
N GLU A 49 2.59 -16.68 -12.90
CA GLU A 49 3.40 -17.57 -13.75
C GLU A 49 4.73 -16.92 -14.19
N MET A 50 4.75 -15.60 -14.42
CA MET A 50 5.96 -14.89 -14.83
C MET A 50 6.99 -14.84 -13.69
N PHE A 51 6.55 -14.70 -12.44
CA PHE A 51 7.44 -14.77 -11.27
C PHE A 51 8.05 -16.17 -11.06
N HIS A 52 7.37 -17.23 -11.49
CA HIS A 52 7.90 -18.59 -11.40
C HIS A 52 9.01 -18.90 -12.42
N ARG A 53 9.00 -18.22 -13.58
CA ARG A 53 10.00 -18.42 -14.65
C ARG A 53 11.36 -17.77 -14.39
N LEU A 54 11.46 -16.94 -13.34
CA LEU A 54 12.69 -16.22 -12.95
C LEU A 54 13.46 -16.90 -11.81
N LYS A 55 12.97 -18.05 -11.30
CA LYS A 55 13.68 -18.90 -10.34
C LYS A 55 14.41 -20.02 -11.07
#